data_AF-A0AAN6YMQ1-F1
#
_entry.id   AF-A0AAN6YMQ1-F1
#
_cell.length_a   1.000
_cell.length_b   1.000
_cell.length_c   1.000
_cell.angle_alpha   90.00
_cell.angle_beta   90.00
_cell.angle_gamma   90.00
#
_symmetry.space_group_name_H-M   'P 1'
#
loop_
_entity.id
_entity.type
_entity.pdbx_description
1 polymer ?
#
loop_
_entity_poly.entity_id
_entity_poly.type
_entity_poly.pdbx_seq_one_letter_code
_entity_poly.pdbx_strand_id
1 'polypeptide(L)' 'ANRRFFVTKFGLIGTGPVHTKEGDTVHILWGEKCPFVLRPVADKAGKFTYIGDSYVHGIKDGEAVPEGIEEEIITLV' A
#
# COMPACT_ATOMS: atom_id res chain seq x y z
N ALA A 1 4.89 -19.09 -2.97
CA ALA A 1 4.27 -17.76 -2.77
C ALA A 1 4.68 -16.85 -3.91
N ASN A 2 3.74 -16.38 -4.74
CA ASN A 2 4.04 -15.54 -5.90
C ASN A 2 3.87 -14.06 -5.49
N ARG A 3 4.80 -13.56 -4.69
CA ARG A 3 4.82 -12.14 -4.27
C ARG A 3 5.83 -11.37 -5.10
N ARG A 4 5.55 -10.09 -5.34
CA ARG A 4 6.46 -9.18 -6.02
C ARG A 4 7.14 -8.27 -5.01
N PHE A 5 8.46 -8.22 -5.08
CA PHE A 5 9.27 -7.25 -4.35
C PHE A 5 9.06 -5.84 -4.92
N PHE A 6 9.02 -4.83 -4.05
CA PHE A 6 8.98 -3.43 -4.46
C PHE A 6 9.75 -2.54 -3.47
N VAL A 7 10.11 -1.35 -3.95
CA VAL A 7 10.59 -0.23 -3.13
C VAL A 7 9.67 0.96 -3.39
N THR A 8 9.19 1.60 -2.34
CA THR A 8 8.31 2.79 -2.47
C THR A 8 9.12 4.03 -2.82
N LYS A 9 8.45 5.10 -3.26
CA LYS A 9 9.10 6.42 -3.49
C LYS A 9 9.79 6.99 -2.25
N PHE A 10 9.43 6.50 -1.07
CA PHE A 10 10.00 6.89 0.22
C PHE A 10 11.14 5.97 0.67
N GLY A 11 11.60 5.04 -0.19
CA GLY A 11 12.67 4.10 0.13
C GLY A 11 12.25 2.92 1.00
N LEU A 12 10.96 2.75 1.28
CA LEU A 12 10.47 1.61 2.06
C LEU A 12 10.46 0.34 1.24
N ILE A 13 10.90 -0.76 1.83
CA ILE A 13 11.01 -2.06 1.19
C ILE A 13 9.78 -2.90 1.50
N GLY A 14 9.20 -3.55 0.50
CA GLY A 14 8.01 -4.38 0.69
C GLY A 14 7.85 -5.54 -0.27
N THR A 15 6.83 -6.35 0.01
CA THR A 15 6.36 -7.41 -0.87
C THR A 15 4.84 -7.32 -1.03
N GLY A 16 4.36 -7.42 -2.27
CA GLY A 16 2.94 -7.34 -2.61
C GLY A 16 2.48 -8.52 -3.48
N PRO A 17 1.24 -8.50 -3.97
CA PRO A 17 0.73 -9.50 -4.92
C PRO A 17 1.57 -9.54 -6.22
N VAL A 18 1.55 -10.65 -6.96
CA VAL A 18 2.29 -10.78 -8.24
C VAL A 18 1.96 -9.68 -9.25
N HIS A 19 0.75 -9.11 -9.16
CA HIS A 19 0.25 -8.08 -10.06
C HIS A 19 0.61 -6.64 -9.65
N THR A 20 1.37 -6.45 -8.56
CA THR A 20 1.92 -5.15 -8.16
C THR A 20 2.77 -4.57 -9.29
N LYS A 21 2.65 -3.28 -9.59
CA LYS A 21 3.46 -2.63 -10.63
C LYS A 21 3.66 -1.15 -10.32
N GLU A 22 4.53 -0.49 -11.09
CA GLU A 22 4.72 0.96 -11.00
C GLU A 22 3.38 1.71 -11.17
N GLY A 23 3.18 2.73 -10.33
CA GLY A 23 1.92 3.47 -10.22
C GLY A 23 0.93 2.91 -9.21
N ASP A 24 1.16 1.70 -8.67
CA ASP A 24 0.42 1.23 -7.51
C ASP A 24 0.88 1.94 -6.23
N THR A 25 -0.03 2.09 -5.28
CA THR A 25 0.18 2.77 -4.00
C THR A 25 -0.01 1.81 -2.84
N VAL A 26 0.67 2.09 -1.72
CA VAL A 26 0.55 1.32 -0.48
C VAL A 26 -0.30 2.11 0.50
N HIS A 27 -1.33 1.49 1.06
CA HIS A 27 -2.23 2.12 2.02
C HIS A 27 -2.43 1.24 3.25
N ILE A 28 -2.62 1.88 4.41
CA ILE A 28 -3.12 1.23 5.62
C ILE A 28 -4.59 1.63 5.75
N LEU A 29 -5.47 0.64 5.77
CA LEU A 29 -6.90 0.90 5.89
C LEU A 29 -7.27 1.02 7.37
N TRP A 30 -8.24 1.89 7.67
CA TRP A 30 -8.66 2.10 9.05
C TRP A 30 -9.14 0.79 9.69
N GLY A 31 -8.61 0.49 10.88
CA GLY A 31 -8.93 -0.73 11.61
C GLY A 31 -8.05 -1.94 11.25
N GLU A 32 -7.24 -1.85 10.19
CA GLU A 32 -6.34 -2.92 9.77
C GLU A 32 -4.90 -2.69 10.22
N LYS A 33 -4.19 -3.77 10.52
CA LYS A 33 -2.76 -3.74 10.92
C LYS A 33 -1.80 -4.04 9.77
N CYS A 34 -2.34 -4.33 8.59
CA CYS A 34 -1.55 -4.72 7.42
C CYS A 34 -1.71 -3.69 6.29
N PRO A 35 -0.63 -3.38 5.57
CA PRO A 35 -0.70 -2.52 4.40
C PRO A 35 -1.27 -3.27 3.19
N PHE A 36 -1.91 -2.56 2.28
CA PHE A 36 -2.50 -3.08 1.04
C PHE A 36 -1.94 -2.36 -0.18
N VAL A 37 -1.80 -3.10 -1.29
CA VAL A 37 -1.51 -2.51 -2.60
C VAL A 37 -2.83 -2.14 -3.27
N LEU A 38 -2.96 -0.86 -3.62
CA LEU A 38 -4.10 -0.30 -4.31
C LEU A 38 -3.63 0.36 -5.61
N ARG A 39 -4.52 0.38 -6.61
CA ARG A 39 -4.23 1.03 -7.89
C ARG A 39 -5.22 2.15 -8.14
N PRO A 40 -4.78 3.41 -8.29
CA PRO A 40 -5.69 4.50 -8.62
C PRO A 40 -6.36 4.26 -9.96
N VAL A 41 -7.66 4.57 -10.04
CA VAL A 41 -8.43 4.52 -11.29
C VAL A 41 -8.30 5.87 -11.98
N ALA A 42 -7.81 5.87 -13.23
CA ALA A 42 -7.67 7.07 -14.03
C ALA A 42 -9.00 7.85 -14.08
N ASP A 43 -8.89 9.17 -13.98
CA ASP A 43 -10.01 10.13 -14.05
C ASP A 43 -11.11 9.95 -12.98
N LYS A 44 -10.84 9.19 -11.91
CA LYS A 44 -11.77 8.98 -10.79
C LYS A 44 -11.06 9.18 -9.46
N ALA A 45 -10.98 10.43 -9.01
CA ALA A 45 -10.42 10.78 -7.71
C ALA A 45 -11.09 9.96 -6.58
N GLY A 46 -10.27 9.43 -5.69
CA GLY A 46 -10.72 8.59 -4.56
C GLY A 46 -11.17 7.17 -4.94
N LYS A 47 -11.07 6.74 -6.21
CA LYS A 47 -11.37 5.36 -6.61
C LYS A 47 -10.11 4.56 -6.85
N PHE A 48 -10.06 3.39 -6.23
CA PHE A 48 -8.93 2.48 -6.31
C PHE A 48 -9.42 1.07 -6.67
N THR A 49 -8.60 0.34 -7.42
CA THR A 49 -8.73 -1.10 -7.57
C THR A 49 -7.91 -1.78 -6.49
N TYR A 50 -8.54 -2.70 -5.75
CA TYR A 50 -7.85 -3.54 -4.79
C TYR A 50 -6.97 -4.56 -5.51
N ILE A 51 -5.66 -4.53 -5.27
CA ILE A 51 -4.71 -5.49 -5.86
C ILE A 51 -4.43 -6.63 -4.89
N GLY A 52 -4.32 -6.34 -3.59
CA GLY A 52 -4.15 -7.34 -2.53
C GLY A 52 -3.35 -6.84 -1.32
N ASP A 53 -3.12 -7.75 -0.38
CA ASP A 53 -2.37 -7.51 0.84
C ASP A 53 -0.85 -7.41 0.58
N SER A 54 -0.18 -6.59 1.39
CA SER A 54 1.25 -6.37 1.30
C SER A 54 1.95 -6.50 2.66
N TYR A 55 3.25 -6.68 2.60
CA TYR A 55 4.15 -6.45 3.72
C TYR A 55 5.04 -5.28 3.36
N VAL A 56 5.19 -4.33 4.28
CA VAL A 56 6.18 -3.26 4.18
C VAL A 56 6.97 -3.24 5.47
N HIS A 57 8.29 -3.30 5.30
CA HIS A 57 9.22 -3.26 6.42
C HIS A 57 9.09 -1.92 7.16
N GLY A 58 8.99 -1.98 8.48
CA GLY A 58 8.80 -0.80 9.33
C GLY A 58 7.37 -0.25 9.42
N ILE A 59 6.37 -0.86 8.77
CA ILE A 59 4.96 -0.42 8.90
C ILE A 59 4.17 -1.36 9.83
N LYS A 60 4.44 -2.67 9.78
CA LYS A 60 3.57 -3.69 10.38
C LYS A 60 3.71 -3.84 11.91
N ASP A 61 4.77 -3.32 12.51
CA ASP A 61 5.05 -3.48 13.95
C ASP A 61 4.57 -2.29 14.80
N GLY A 62 3.68 -1.44 14.26
CA GLY A 62 3.27 -0.21 14.93
C GLY A 62 4.42 0.80 15.07
N GLU A 63 5.51 0.58 14.34
CA GLU A 63 6.60 1.51 14.21
C GLU A 63 6.10 2.75 13.48
N ALA A 64 6.50 3.90 13.98
CA ALA A 64 6.08 5.20 13.48
C ALA A 64 6.27 5.27 11.97
N VAL A 65 5.21 5.62 11.26
CA VAL A 65 5.28 5.94 9.84
C VAL A 65 6.33 7.07 9.71
N PRO A 66 7.37 6.92 8.86
CA PRO A 66 8.36 7.98 8.65
C PRO A 66 7.71 9.34 8.36
N GLU A 67 8.33 10.40 8.88
CA GLU A 67 7.87 11.78 8.70
C GLU A 67 7.72 12.10 7.19
N GLY A 68 6.56 12.62 6.80
CA GLY A 68 6.25 12.95 5.39
C GLY A 68 5.43 11.89 4.62
N ILE A 69 4.96 10.84 5.28
CA ILE A 69 3.96 9.92 4.71
C ILE A 69 2.57 10.35 5.19
N GLU A 70 1.69 10.65 4.26
CA GLU A 70 0.30 11.00 4.56
C GLU A 70 -0.54 9.74 4.79
N GLU A 71 -1.33 9.73 5.87
CA GLU A 71 -2.37 8.72 6.06
C GLU A 71 -3.53 9.01 5.11
N GLU A 72 -3.77 8.13 4.14
CA GLU A 72 -4.93 8.24 3.27
C GLU A 72 -5.98 7.18 3.65
N ILE A 73 -7.14 7.66 4.10
CA ILE A 73 -8.28 6.80 4.45
C ILE A 73 -8.92 6.28 3.17
N ILE A 74 -8.83 4.97 2.95
CA ILE A 74 -9.56 4.29 1.90
C ILE A 74 -10.59 3.36 2.52
N THR A 75 -11.86 3.59 2.17
CA THR A 75 -12.97 2.73 2.57
C THR A 75 -13.16 1.66 1.51
N LEU A 76 -12.92 0.39 1.86
CA LEU A 76 -13.37 -0.73 1.06
C LEU A 76 -14.88 -0.93 1.30
N VAL A 77 -15.67 -0.98 0.23
CA VAL A 77 -17.08 -1.36 0.25
C VAL A 77 -17.29 -2.72 -0.38
#